data_AF-A0A7Y4TA68-F1
#
_entry.id   AF-A0A7Y4TA68-F1
#
_cell.length_a   1.000
_cell.length_b   1.000
_cell.length_c   1.000
_cell.angle_alpha   90.00
_cell.angle_beta   90.00
_cell.angle_gamma   90.00
#
_symmetry.space_group_name_H-M   'P 1'
#
loop_
_entity.id
_entity.type
_entity.pdbx_description
1 polymer ?
#
loop_
_entity_poly.entity_id
_entity_poly.type
_entity_poly.pdbx_seq_one_letter_code
_entity_poly.pdbx_strand_id
1 'polypeptide(L)'
;MKRLATIFIALLVLQACEAGSMETGVIEGLVKLGPIMPVCREGVPCDGVYKGAKVVLRTPGGQVVKRATADDKGGFWMDAPTGRFEVAVDVEGPLPSCTPAQISVAARQIVHVEIDCDSGIR
;
A
#
# COMPACT_ATOMS: atom_id res chain seq x y z
N MET A 1 -11.60 -68.90 13.42
CA MET A 1 -10.95 -68.61 12.12
C MET A 1 -12.01 -68.11 11.14
N LYS A 2 -11.73 -67.01 10.43
CA LYS A 2 -12.55 -66.33 9.37
C LYS A 2 -13.69 -65.44 9.92
N ARG A 3 -13.45 -64.13 10.10
CA ARG A 3 -13.46 -63.01 9.12
C ARG A 3 -14.88 -62.50 8.82
N LEU A 4 -15.29 -61.44 9.52
CA LEU A 4 -16.31 -60.45 9.13
C LEU A 4 -15.90 -59.15 9.88
N ALA A 5 -15.07 -58.27 9.34
CA ALA A 5 -15.36 -57.30 8.27
C ALA A 5 -16.47 -56.30 8.63
N THR A 6 -16.29 -55.55 9.71
CA THR A 6 -17.07 -54.35 10.01
C THR A 6 -16.18 -53.13 9.80
N ILE A 7 -16.18 -52.64 8.57
CA ILE A 7 -15.54 -51.39 8.17
C ILE A 7 -16.40 -50.27 8.75
N PHE A 8 -15.96 -49.69 9.87
CA PHE A 8 -16.53 -48.46 10.42
C PHE A 8 -16.01 -47.31 9.54
N ILE A 9 -16.90 -46.82 8.67
CA ILE A 9 -16.64 -45.74 7.73
C ILE A 9 -16.37 -44.48 8.55
N ALA A 10 -15.10 -44.11 8.65
CA ALA A 10 -14.66 -42.83 9.21
C ALA A 10 -15.09 -41.72 8.24
N LEU A 11 -16.18 -41.04 8.57
CA LEU A 11 -16.67 -39.86 7.88
C LEU A 11 -15.70 -38.70 8.17
N LEU A 12 -14.60 -38.65 7.42
CA LEU A 12 -13.69 -37.51 7.38
C LEU A 12 -14.41 -36.35 6.69
N VAL A 13 -14.91 -35.40 7.50
CA VAL A 13 -15.41 -34.12 7.02
C VAL A 13 -14.19 -33.30 6.58
N LEU A 14 -13.82 -33.41 5.30
CA LEU A 14 -12.92 -32.46 4.64
C LEU A 14 -13.68 -31.14 4.49
N GLN A 15 -13.57 -30.25 5.47
CA GLN A 15 -13.86 -28.83 5.26
C GLN A 15 -12.78 -28.26 4.33
N ALA A 16 -13.05 -28.29 3.03
CA ALA A 16 -12.32 -27.49 2.06
C ALA A 16 -12.62 -26.03 2.40
N CYS A 17 -11.67 -25.35 3.05
CA CYS A 17 -11.69 -23.91 3.14
C CYS A 17 -11.38 -23.38 1.73
N GLU A 18 -12.41 -23.03 0.96
CA GLU A 18 -12.23 -22.26 -0.28
C GLU A 18 -11.65 -20.90 0.11
N ALA A 19 -10.33 -20.79 0.06
CA ALA A 19 -9.66 -19.50 -0.01
C ALA A 19 -10.01 -18.88 -1.37
N GLY A 20 -11.15 -18.19 -1.44
CA GLY A 20 -11.52 -17.40 -2.61
C GLY A 20 -10.35 -16.51 -3.01
N SER A 21 -9.82 -16.68 -4.23
CA SER A 21 -8.73 -15.85 -4.71
C SER A 21 -9.20 -14.39 -4.75
N MET A 22 -8.71 -13.59 -3.80
CA MET A 22 -8.99 -12.16 -3.80
C MET A 22 -8.25 -11.57 -5.00
N GLU A 23 -9.00 -11.12 -6.01
CA GLU A 23 -8.41 -10.45 -7.16
C GLU A 23 -7.68 -9.18 -6.68
N THR A 24 -6.53 -8.90 -7.28
CA THR A 24 -5.66 -7.78 -6.90
C THR A 24 -5.45 -6.83 -8.07
N GLY A 25 -5.16 -5.58 -7.74
CA GLY A 25 -4.54 -4.61 -8.64
C GLY A 25 -3.14 -4.21 -8.13
N VAL A 26 -2.51 -3.29 -8.85
CA VAL A 26 -1.20 -2.74 -8.52
C VAL A 26 -1.35 -1.24 -8.30
N ILE A 27 -0.68 -0.73 -7.28
CA ILE A 27 -0.50 0.71 -7.06
C ILE A 27 0.95 1.01 -7.36
N GLU A 28 1.18 1.97 -8.25
CA GLU A 28 2.48 2.57 -8.53
C GLU A 28 2.42 4.03 -8.12
N GLY A 29 3.43 4.52 -7.42
CA GLY A 29 3.40 5.92 -7.03
C GLY A 29 4.74 6.57 -6.83
N LEU A 30 4.68 7.89 -6.68
CA LEU A 30 5.81 8.78 -6.49
C LEU A 30 5.54 9.65 -5.26
N VAL A 31 6.51 9.75 -4.36
CA VAL A 31 6.46 10.66 -3.23
C VAL A 31 7.42 11.82 -3.47
N LYS A 32 6.91 13.05 -3.43
CA LYS A 32 7.67 14.29 -3.56
C LYS A 32 7.77 14.99 -2.21
N LEU A 33 8.87 15.70 -2.01
CA LEU A 33 9.13 16.50 -0.81
C LEU A 33 9.53 17.90 -1.23
N GLY A 34 8.88 18.89 -0.65
CA GLY A 34 9.07 20.29 -1.00
C GLY A 34 8.65 21.24 0.13
N PRO A 35 9.27 22.41 0.30
CA PRO A 35 10.50 22.85 -0.37
C PRO A 35 11.73 22.04 0.06
N ILE A 36 12.77 21.94 -0.77
CA ILE A 36 14.08 21.36 -0.40
C ILE A 36 15.15 22.43 -0.10
N MET A 37 14.77 23.71 -0.18
CA MET A 37 15.63 24.85 0.14
C MET A 37 14.83 26.02 0.71
N PRO A 38 15.44 26.90 1.53
CA PRO A 38 14.75 28.01 2.19
C PRO A 38 14.07 29.00 1.24
N VAL A 39 14.66 29.23 0.07
CA VAL A 39 14.13 30.17 -0.91
C VAL A 39 14.12 29.52 -2.29
N CYS A 40 12.92 29.32 -2.83
CA CYS A 40 12.74 28.88 -4.20
C CYS A 40 13.19 29.95 -5.18
N ARG A 41 13.96 29.55 -6.20
CA ARG A 41 14.42 30.43 -7.28
C ARG A 41 13.79 30.00 -8.58
N GLU A 42 13.41 30.97 -9.41
CA GLU A 42 12.89 30.68 -10.73
C GLU A 42 13.89 29.85 -11.55
N GLY A 43 13.38 28.80 -12.22
CA GLY A 43 14.20 27.86 -12.99
C GLY A 43 15.01 26.85 -12.17
N VAL A 44 14.97 26.91 -10.84
CA VAL A 44 15.61 25.93 -9.95
C VAL A 44 14.54 25.08 -9.28
N PRO A 45 14.57 23.74 -9.43
CA PRO A 45 13.64 22.86 -8.72
C PRO A 45 13.69 23.11 -7.22
N CYS A 46 12.55 23.50 -6.66
CA CYS A 46 12.39 23.72 -5.23
C CYS A 46 11.78 22.51 -4.51
N ASP A 47 11.34 21.51 -5.27
CA ASP A 47 10.84 20.23 -4.77
C ASP A 47 11.75 19.10 -5.29
N GLY A 48 11.79 18.00 -4.55
CA GLY A 48 12.58 16.83 -4.87
C GLY A 48 11.84 15.53 -4.60
N VAL A 49 12.53 14.42 -4.78
CA VAL A 49 12.01 13.09 -4.45
C VAL A 49 12.12 12.82 -2.96
N TYR A 50 11.11 12.18 -2.36
CA TYR A 50 11.19 11.77 -0.97
C TYR A 50 11.73 10.33 -0.86
N LYS A 51 13.06 10.20 -0.94
CA LYS A 51 13.75 8.92 -0.77
C LYS A 51 13.47 8.32 0.61
N GLY A 52 13.12 7.03 0.65
CA GLY A 52 12.96 6.28 1.90
C GLY A 52 11.64 6.52 2.64
N ALA A 53 10.71 7.31 2.06
CA ALA A 53 9.39 7.56 2.64
C ALA A 53 8.66 6.24 2.95
N LYS A 54 8.09 6.13 4.16
CA LYS A 54 7.35 4.94 4.59
C LYS A 54 5.90 5.07 4.12
N VAL A 55 5.56 4.41 3.03
CA VAL A 55 4.22 4.47 2.44
C VAL A 55 3.35 3.37 3.04
N VAL A 56 2.11 3.71 3.39
CA VAL A 56 1.13 2.77 3.93
C VAL A 56 -0.16 2.82 3.14
N LEU A 57 -0.75 1.66 2.92
CA LEU A 57 -2.10 1.52 2.40
C LEU A 57 -3.05 1.27 3.56
N ARG A 58 -4.05 2.12 3.73
CA ARG A 58 -5.04 2.03 4.81
C ARG A 58 -6.44 1.79 4.27
N THR A 59 -7.23 1.00 4.98
CA THR A 59 -8.68 0.96 4.75
C THR A 59 -9.33 2.28 5.19
N PRO A 60 -10.58 2.57 4.78
CA PRO A 60 -11.32 3.73 5.29
C PRO A 60 -11.50 3.74 6.82
N GLY A 61 -11.37 2.59 7.48
CA GLY A 61 -11.36 2.48 8.94
C GLY A 61 -10.00 2.70 9.60
N GLY A 62 -8.97 3.08 8.83
CA GLY A 62 -7.62 3.36 9.31
C GLY A 62 -6.70 2.14 9.49
N GLN A 63 -7.18 0.92 9.19
CA GLN A 63 -6.35 -0.28 9.30
C GLN A 63 -5.30 -0.32 8.19
N VAL A 64 -4.03 -0.52 8.56
CA VAL A 64 -2.94 -0.70 7.59
C VAL A 64 -3.03 -2.09 6.96
N VAL A 65 -3.15 -2.14 5.63
CA VAL A 65 -3.24 -3.36 4.82
C VAL A 65 -1.88 -3.74 4.25
N LYS A 66 -1.10 -2.74 3.82
CA LYS A 66 0.21 -2.93 3.19
C LYS A 66 1.15 -1.79 3.55
N ARG A 67 2.45 -2.06 3.45
CA ARG A 67 3.52 -1.07 3.62
C ARG A 67 4.49 -1.18 2.45
N ALA A 68 5.01 -0.05 2.02
CA ALA A 68 6.09 0.06 1.05
C ALA A 68 7.10 1.11 1.55
N THR A 69 8.30 1.12 0.95
CA THR A 69 9.29 2.18 1.16
C THR A 69 9.62 2.77 -0.20
N ALA A 70 9.56 4.09 -0.32
CA ALA A 70 9.95 4.79 -1.54
C ALA A 70 11.45 4.60 -1.82
N ASP A 71 11.79 4.33 -3.06
CA ASP A 71 13.15 4.12 -3.53
C ASP A 71 13.94 5.43 -3.65
N ASP A 72 15.14 5.35 -4.22
CA ASP A 72 16.04 6.49 -4.42
C ASP A 72 15.52 7.55 -5.39
N LYS A 73 14.47 7.22 -6.15
CA LYS A 73 13.74 8.11 -7.06
C LYS A 73 12.39 8.53 -6.47
N GLY A 74 12.11 8.21 -5.21
CA GLY A 74 10.83 8.47 -4.55
C GLY A 74 9.70 7.54 -5.00
N GLY A 75 10.00 6.55 -5.84
CA GLY A 75 9.02 5.62 -6.40
C GLY A 75 8.67 4.49 -5.43
N PHE A 76 7.43 4.03 -5.43
CA PHE A 76 7.00 2.84 -4.70
C PHE A 76 5.99 2.04 -5.50
N TRP A 77 5.86 0.76 -5.15
CA TRP A 77 4.84 -0.12 -5.70
C TRP A 77 4.27 -1.05 -4.62
N MET A 78 3.02 -1.46 -4.78
CA MET A 78 2.36 -2.44 -3.91
C MET A 78 1.22 -3.14 -4.66
N ASP A 79 1.05 -4.44 -4.40
CA ASP A 79 -0.20 -5.13 -4.70
C ASP A 79 -1.28 -4.75 -3.69
N ALA A 80 -2.51 -4.61 -4.15
CA ALA A 80 -3.67 -4.30 -3.31
C ALA A 80 -4.89 -5.11 -3.74
N PRO A 81 -5.70 -5.61 -2.79
CA PRO A 81 -6.97 -6.24 -3.11
C PRO A 81 -7.94 -5.22 -3.72
N THR A 82 -8.96 -5.69 -4.43
CA THR A 82 -9.98 -4.78 -4.96
C THR A 82 -10.71 -4.06 -3.83
N GLY A 83 -10.86 -2.74 -3.92
CA GLY A 83 -11.53 -1.95 -2.87
C GLY A 83 -11.17 -0.48 -2.87
N ARG A 84 -11.60 0.23 -1.82
CA ARG A 84 -11.29 1.64 -1.57
C ARG A 84 -10.26 1.75 -0.46
N PHE A 85 -9.27 2.60 -0.66
CA PHE A 85 -8.14 2.76 0.26
C PHE A 85 -7.66 4.20 0.31
N GLU A 86 -6.86 4.47 1.33
CA GLU A 86 -6.03 5.64 1.45
C GLU A 86 -4.56 5.24 1.32
N VAL A 87 -3.80 5.93 0.46
CA VAL A 87 -2.35 5.85 0.41
C VAL A 87 -1.78 7.05 1.16
N ALA A 88 -0.97 6.78 2.18
CA ALA A 88 -0.39 7.81 3.04
C ALA A 88 1.09 7.57 3.28
N VAL A 89 1.82 8.60 3.70
CA VAL A 89 3.19 8.48 4.21
C VAL A 89 3.14 8.52 5.74
N ASP A 90 3.75 7.53 6.36
CA ASP A 90 3.94 7.43 7.81
C ASP A 90 5.17 8.27 8.18
N VAL A 91 4.96 9.30 8.98
CA VAL A 91 5.99 10.28 9.35
C VAL A 91 6.15 10.30 10.86
N GLU A 92 7.40 10.24 11.31
CA GLU A 92 7.74 10.41 12.72
C GLU A 92 7.78 11.90 13.06
N GLY A 93 6.71 12.39 13.70
CA GLY A 93 6.59 13.80 14.10
C GLY A 93 5.69 14.63 13.18
N PRO A 94 5.67 15.97 13.35
CA PRO A 94 4.75 16.85 12.64
C PRO A 94 5.18 17.16 11.19
N LEU A 95 6.43 16.87 10.83
CA LEU A 95 6.99 17.15 9.52
C LEU A 95 7.85 15.98 9.00
N PRO A 96 7.90 15.77 7.68
CA PRO A 96 7.11 16.50 6.67
C PRO A 96 5.61 16.16 6.74
N SER A 97 4.76 17.10 6.33
CA SER A 97 3.31 16.89 6.28
C SER A 97 2.90 16.44 4.89
N CYS A 98 2.44 15.19 4.77
CA CYS A 98 2.07 14.60 3.48
C CYS A 98 0.55 14.49 3.34
N THR A 99 0.00 14.90 2.19
CA THR A 99 -1.44 14.77 1.92
C THR A 99 -1.77 13.34 1.49
N PRO A 100 -2.64 12.59 2.20
CA PRO A 100 -3.02 11.25 1.78
C PRO A 100 -3.87 11.27 0.50
N ALA A 101 -3.74 10.22 -0.32
CA ALA A 101 -4.50 10.04 -1.54
C ALA A 101 -5.58 8.97 -1.37
N GLN A 102 -6.84 9.31 -1.66
CA GLN A 102 -7.94 8.33 -1.69
C GLN A 102 -8.00 7.66 -3.06
N ILE A 103 -8.02 6.33 -3.09
CA ILE A 103 -7.99 5.55 -4.32
C ILE A 103 -9.02 4.42 -4.32
N SER A 104 -9.35 3.95 -5.52
CA SER A 104 -10.09 2.71 -5.75
C SER A 104 -9.25 1.78 -6.61
N VAL A 105 -9.09 0.54 -6.16
CA VAL A 105 -8.33 -0.51 -6.86
C VAL A 105 -9.32 -1.52 -7.43
N ALA A 106 -9.29 -1.75 -8.75
CA ALA A 106 -9.98 -2.85 -9.40
C ALA A 106 -9.03 -3.99 -9.77
N ALA A 107 -9.58 -5.16 -10.07
CA ALA A 107 -8.81 -6.33 -10.45
C ALA A 107 -7.96 -6.04 -11.70
N ARG A 108 -6.67 -6.36 -11.65
CA ARG A 108 -5.69 -6.23 -12.74
C ARG A 108 -5.50 -4.78 -13.22
N GLN A 109 -5.96 -3.81 -12.45
CA GLN A 109 -5.74 -2.39 -12.71
C GLN A 109 -4.39 -1.96 -12.15
N ILE A 110 -3.71 -1.05 -12.87
CA ILE A 110 -2.61 -0.25 -12.31
C ILE A 110 -3.18 1.12 -11.93
N VAL A 111 -3.00 1.51 -10.67
CA VAL A 111 -3.39 2.82 -10.14
C VAL A 111 -2.13 3.63 -9.94
N HIS A 112 -2.06 4.82 -10.54
CA HIS A 112 -0.97 5.76 -10.34
C HIS A 112 -1.32 6.78 -9.26
N VAL A 113 -0.38 7.00 -8.32
CA VAL A 113 -0.57 7.93 -7.19
C VAL A 113 0.65 8.83 -7.06
N GLU A 114 0.42 10.13 -6.87
CA GLU A 114 1.45 11.08 -6.46
C GLU A 114 1.11 11.60 -5.06
N ILE A 115 2.10 11.65 -4.17
CA ILE A 115 1.96 12.19 -2.82
C ILE A 115 2.94 13.34 -2.66
N ASP A 116 2.41 14.53 -2.43
CA ASP A 116 3.20 15.71 -2.10
C ASP A 116 3.30 15.88 -0.58
N CYS A 117 4.53 16.09 -0.13
CA CYS A 117 4.88 16.32 1.27
C CYS A 117 5.48 17.71 1.46
N ASP A 118 4.92 18.50 2.37
CA ASP A 118 5.48 19.77 2.83
C ASP A 118 6.61 19.50 3.84
N SER A 119 7.83 19.90 3.51
CA SER A 119 8.99 19.77 4.39
C SER A 119 8.94 20.67 5.62
N GLY A 120 8.12 21.74 5.57
CA GLY A 120 8.04 22.78 6.59
C GLY A 120 9.16 23.83 6.51
N ILE A 121 10.01 23.79 5.48
CA ILE A 121 11.02 24.84 5.22
C ILE A 121 10.32 26.14 4.79
N ARG A 122 10.75 27.28 5.34
CA ARG A 122 10.20 28.63 5.11
C ARG A 122 11.30 29.70 5.08
#